data_AF-A0A356BW71-F1
#
_entry.id   AF-A0A356BW71-F1
#
_cell.length_a   1.000
_cell.length_b   1.000
_cell.length_c   1.000
_cell.angle_alpha   90.00
_cell.angle_beta   90.00
_cell.angle_gamma   90.00
#
_symmetry.space_group_name_H-M   'P 1'
#
loop_
_entity.id
_entity.type
_entity.pdbx_description
1 polymer ?
#
loop_
_entity_poly.entity_id
_entity_poly.type
_entity_poly.pdbx_seq_one_letter_code
_entity_poly.pdbx_strand_id
1 'polypeptide(L)'
;LPRILEEYDRLAELYLDRQRSGDGFNFFHFNVELKKGPCLYKRLSGCGAGYEYLAVAPSGELFPCHQFVGESDYVLGTVWGGIENQELSTSFKDSHVLNKPVCRSCWAKYYCSGGCEKNNLQKAGTGKVLDEMACNMEKKRLECSFYLQAVRTESETESV
;
A
#
# COMPACT_ATOMS: atom_id res chain seq x y z
N LEU A 1 18.72 0.04 5.46
CA LEU A 1 17.89 0.43 4.29
C LEU A 1 18.67 0.37 2.96
N PRO A 2 19.86 0.99 2.81
CA PRO A 2 20.55 1.05 1.51
C PRO A 2 20.72 -0.31 0.81
N ARG A 3 21.22 -1.31 1.54
CA ARG A 3 21.37 -2.69 1.05
C ARG A 3 20.05 -3.29 0.54
N ILE A 4 18.92 -3.03 1.20
CA ILE A 4 17.62 -3.57 0.77
C ILE A 4 17.21 -2.95 -0.58
N LEU A 5 17.46 -1.66 -0.77
CA LEU A 5 17.13 -0.97 -2.01
C LEU A 5 18.00 -1.49 -3.17
N GLU A 6 19.28 -1.71 -2.92
CA GLU A 6 20.22 -2.30 -3.88
C GLU A 6 19.80 -3.73 -4.27
N GLU A 7 19.37 -4.56 -3.31
CA GLU A 7 18.87 -5.91 -3.62
C GLU A 7 17.56 -5.89 -4.44
N TYR A 8 16.74 -4.84 -4.33
CA TYR A 8 15.58 -4.66 -5.23
C TYR A 8 16.02 -4.34 -6.66
N ASP A 9 17.06 -3.52 -6.83
CA ASP A 9 17.64 -3.22 -8.15
C ASP A 9 18.21 -4.51 -8.78
N ARG A 10 18.97 -5.30 -8.00
CA ARG A 10 19.49 -6.62 -8.44
C ARG A 10 18.37 -7.60 -8.79
N LEU A 11 17.28 -7.60 -8.02
CA LEU A 11 16.11 -8.45 -8.29
C LEU A 11 15.39 -8.04 -9.58
N ALA A 12 15.32 -6.75 -9.91
CA ALA A 12 14.72 -6.28 -11.14
C ALA A 12 15.51 -6.75 -12.38
N GLU A 13 16.85 -6.65 -12.35
CA GLU A 13 17.71 -7.17 -13.42
C GLU A 13 17.56 -8.69 -13.58
N LEU A 14 17.65 -9.43 -12.46
CA LEU A 14 17.44 -10.88 -12.48
C LEU A 14 16.06 -11.26 -13.04
N TYR A 15 15.04 -10.49 -12.69
CA TYR A 15 13.69 -10.70 -13.20
C TYR A 15 13.64 -10.55 -14.73
N LEU A 16 14.29 -9.54 -15.32
CA LEU A 16 14.38 -9.40 -16.78
C LEU A 16 15.13 -10.55 -17.44
N ASP A 17 16.28 -10.92 -16.89
CA ASP A 17 17.10 -12.01 -17.44
C ASP A 17 16.34 -13.33 -17.48
N ARG A 18 15.63 -13.66 -16.40
CA ARG A 18 14.80 -14.87 -16.31
C ARG A 18 13.63 -14.85 -17.29
N GLN A 19 12.99 -13.70 -17.47
CA GLN A 19 11.93 -13.55 -18.46
C GLN A 19 12.47 -13.77 -19.89
N ARG A 20 13.65 -13.23 -20.20
CA ARG A 20 14.31 -13.39 -21.52
C ARG A 20 14.78 -14.83 -21.77
N SER A 21 15.21 -15.56 -20.73
CA SER A 21 15.66 -16.95 -20.85
C SER A 21 14.54 -17.98 -20.88
N GLY A 22 13.27 -17.56 -20.78
CA GLY A 22 12.11 -18.46 -20.71
C GLY A 22 11.89 -19.14 -19.36
N ASP A 23 12.65 -18.79 -18.32
CA ASP A 23 12.52 -19.29 -16.94
C ASP A 23 11.95 -18.18 -16.01
N GLY A 24 11.00 -17.42 -16.55
CA GLY A 24 10.41 -16.27 -15.87
C GLY A 24 9.59 -16.70 -14.65
N PHE A 25 9.58 -15.85 -13.63
CA PHE A 25 8.73 -16.02 -12.45
C PHE A 25 7.81 -14.82 -12.23
N ASN A 26 6.74 -15.01 -11.45
CA ASN A 26 5.85 -13.93 -11.05
C ASN A 26 6.31 -13.33 -9.72
N PHE A 27 6.41 -12.00 -9.66
CA PHE A 27 6.68 -11.28 -8.43
C PHE A 27 5.74 -10.09 -8.31
N PHE A 28 4.74 -10.20 -7.42
CA PHE A 28 3.61 -9.29 -7.40
C PHE A 28 3.96 -7.82 -7.15
N HIS A 29 5.09 -7.53 -6.47
CA HIS A 29 5.54 -6.14 -6.29
C HIS A 29 5.89 -5.44 -7.62
N PHE A 30 6.20 -6.19 -8.67
CA PHE A 30 6.49 -5.65 -10.00
C PHE A 30 5.24 -5.56 -10.89
N ASN A 31 4.09 -6.06 -10.43
CA ASN A 31 2.84 -6.08 -11.19
C ASN A 31 2.10 -4.75 -11.05
N VAL A 32 2.62 -3.69 -11.67
CA VAL A 32 1.98 -2.38 -11.74
C VAL A 32 1.45 -2.11 -13.14
N GLU A 33 0.21 -1.62 -13.22
CA GLU A 33 -0.44 -1.16 -14.45
C GLU A 33 -0.25 0.36 -14.61
N LEU A 34 0.35 0.78 -15.73
CA LEU A 34 0.64 2.18 -16.05
C LEU A 34 -0.23 2.75 -17.18
N LYS A 35 -0.75 1.90 -18.08
CA LYS A 35 -1.45 2.33 -19.30
C LYS A 35 -2.87 2.82 -19.01
N LYS A 36 -3.57 2.18 -18.05
CA LYS A 36 -4.98 2.49 -17.72
C LYS A 36 -5.17 3.60 -16.68
N GLY A 37 -4.06 4.16 -16.19
CA GLY A 37 -4.06 5.11 -15.09
C GLY A 37 -4.48 4.50 -13.74
N PRO A 38 -4.34 5.25 -12.65
CA PRO A 38 -4.72 4.78 -11.33
C PRO A 38 -6.25 4.81 -11.16
N CYS A 39 -6.84 3.71 -10.67
CA CYS A 39 -8.20 3.73 -10.16
C CYS A 39 -8.24 4.58 -8.88
N LEU A 40 -8.60 5.87 -9.02
CA LEU A 40 -8.48 6.85 -7.95
C LEU A 40 -9.25 6.42 -6.69
N TYR A 41 -10.48 5.92 -6.86
CA TYR A 41 -11.27 5.41 -5.74
C TYR A 41 -10.49 4.36 -4.91
N LYS A 42 -9.92 3.33 -5.55
CA LYS A 42 -9.10 2.33 -4.83
C LYS A 42 -7.86 2.92 -4.16
N ARG A 43 -7.25 3.96 -4.74
CA ARG A 43 -6.06 4.60 -4.17
C ARG A 43 -6.38 5.53 -3.00
N LEU A 44 -7.57 6.09 -2.98
CA LEU A 44 -8.08 6.86 -1.85
C LEU A 44 -8.59 5.93 -0.75
N SER A 45 -9.24 4.82 -1.10
CA SER A 45 -9.70 3.84 -0.12
C SER A 45 -8.55 3.05 0.53
N GLY A 46 -7.42 2.89 -0.15
CA GLY A 46 -6.31 2.09 0.37
C GLY A 46 -6.73 0.64 0.65
N CYS A 47 -6.46 0.15 1.86
CA CYS A 47 -6.93 -1.17 2.29
C CYS A 47 -8.36 -1.19 2.84
N GLY A 48 -9.01 -0.04 2.99
CA GLY A 48 -10.38 0.09 3.51
C GLY A 48 -10.54 -0.09 5.02
N ALA A 49 -9.45 -0.31 5.77
CA ALA A 49 -9.51 -0.59 7.20
C ALA A 49 -10.32 0.46 7.97
N GLY A 50 -11.30 0.01 8.76
CA GLY A 50 -12.13 0.85 9.61
C GLY A 50 -13.41 1.41 8.99
N TYR A 51 -13.63 1.25 7.68
CA TYR A 51 -14.83 1.79 7.03
C TYR A 51 -15.35 1.00 5.81
N GLU A 52 -14.48 0.25 5.12
CA GLU A 52 -14.86 -0.70 4.04
C GLU A 52 -14.38 -2.14 4.34
N TYR A 53 -13.39 -2.27 5.22
CA TYR A 53 -12.86 -3.52 5.73
C TYR A 53 -12.82 -3.47 7.26
N LEU A 54 -13.26 -4.54 7.91
CA LEU A 54 -13.32 -4.67 9.37
C LEU A 54 -12.83 -6.05 9.78
N ALA A 55 -12.20 -6.12 10.95
CA ALA A 55 -11.94 -7.37 11.64
C ALA A 55 -12.99 -7.60 12.73
N VAL A 56 -13.38 -8.87 12.92
CA VAL A 56 -14.31 -9.28 13.97
C VAL A 56 -13.54 -10.11 15.00
N ALA A 57 -13.55 -9.68 16.26
CA ALA A 57 -13.00 -10.47 17.36
C ALA A 57 -13.95 -11.60 17.77
N PRO A 58 -13.48 -12.65 18.47
CA PRO A 58 -14.35 -13.73 18.97
C PRO A 58 -15.47 -13.24 19.90
N SER A 59 -15.28 -12.12 20.59
CA SER A 59 -16.27 -11.41 21.40
C SER A 59 -17.40 -10.76 20.58
N GLY A 60 -17.25 -10.68 19.26
CA GLY A 60 -18.16 -9.95 18.36
C GLY A 60 -17.82 -8.47 18.19
N GLU A 61 -16.76 -7.96 18.82
CA GLU A 61 -16.28 -6.59 18.64
C GLU A 61 -15.69 -6.38 17.24
N LEU A 62 -15.94 -5.20 16.68
CA LEU A 62 -15.45 -4.77 15.37
C LEU A 62 -14.20 -3.88 15.54
N PHE A 63 -13.16 -4.16 14.76
CA PHE A 63 -11.91 -3.40 14.74
C PHE A 63 -11.55 -2.96 13.31
N PRO A 64 -10.74 -1.89 13.12
CA PRO A 64 -10.38 -1.41 11.80
C PRO A 64 -9.67 -2.45 10.93
N CYS A 65 -8.79 -3.25 11.52
CA CYS A 65 -8.18 -4.41 10.88
C CYS A 65 -7.67 -5.39 11.94
N HIS A 66 -7.20 -6.55 11.49
CA HIS A 66 -6.66 -7.58 12.38
C HIS A 66 -5.51 -7.10 13.29
N GLN A 67 -4.75 -6.06 12.90
CA GLN A 67 -3.65 -5.51 13.70
C GLN A 67 -4.12 -4.68 14.90
N PHE A 68 -5.40 -4.32 14.98
CA PHE A 68 -5.97 -3.54 16.08
C PHE A 68 -6.77 -4.39 17.07
N VAL A 69 -7.00 -5.68 16.76
CA VAL A 69 -7.75 -6.58 17.65
C VAL A 69 -7.05 -6.68 19.00
N GLY A 70 -7.78 -6.36 20.07
CA GLY A 70 -7.27 -6.34 21.44
C GLY A 70 -6.87 -4.95 21.96
N GLU A 71 -6.94 -3.90 21.13
CA GLU A 71 -6.71 -2.52 21.56
C GLU A 71 -8.05 -1.79 21.72
N SER A 72 -8.53 -1.66 22.97
CA SER A 72 -9.86 -1.13 23.30
C SER A 72 -10.16 0.24 22.68
N ASP A 73 -9.13 1.08 22.51
CA ASP A 73 -9.26 2.42 21.91
C ASP A 73 -9.67 2.38 20.43
N TYR A 74 -9.57 1.21 19.79
CA TYR A 74 -9.90 0.99 18.38
C TYR A 74 -11.16 0.15 18.17
N VAL A 75 -11.99 -0.05 19.20
CA VAL A 75 -13.29 -0.69 19.03
C VAL A 75 -14.23 0.23 18.23
N LEU A 76 -14.72 -0.27 17.10
CA LEU A 76 -15.67 0.42 16.23
C LEU A 76 -17.13 0.16 16.60
N GLY A 77 -17.40 -0.92 17.32
CA GLY A 77 -18.74 -1.37 17.68
C GLY A 77 -18.79 -2.89 17.76
N THR A 78 -19.93 -3.50 17.48
CA THR A 78 -20.12 -4.96 17.53
C THR A 78 -20.87 -5.49 16.32
N VAL A 79 -20.79 -6.80 16.05
CA VAL A 79 -21.56 -7.43 14.97
C VAL A 79 -23.08 -7.35 15.17
N TRP A 80 -23.54 -7.09 16.40
CA TRP A 80 -24.96 -6.93 16.71
C TRP A 80 -25.42 -5.47 16.60
N GLY A 81 -24.58 -4.52 17.03
CA GLY A 81 -24.87 -3.07 17.01
C GLY A 81 -24.42 -2.35 15.74
N GLY A 82 -23.56 -2.97 14.93
CA GLY A 82 -22.91 -2.34 13.79
C GLY A 82 -21.74 -1.43 14.20
N ILE A 83 -21.45 -0.43 13.36
CA ILE A 83 -20.45 0.60 13.65
C ILE A 83 -21.09 1.66 14.55
N GLU A 84 -20.65 1.71 15.80
CA GLU A 84 -21.12 2.66 16.82
C GLU A 84 -20.17 3.86 16.90
N ASN A 85 -18.85 3.64 16.78
CA ASN A 85 -17.83 4.67 16.81
C ASN A 85 -17.60 5.25 15.40
N GLN A 86 -18.52 6.12 14.98
CA GLN A 86 -18.50 6.77 13.65
C GLN A 86 -17.33 7.74 13.49
N GLU A 87 -16.88 8.37 14.57
CA GLU A 87 -15.72 9.28 14.55
C GLU A 87 -14.43 8.54 14.22
N LEU A 88 -14.20 7.39 14.88
CA LEU A 88 -13.06 6.54 14.58
C LEU A 88 -13.12 6.01 13.14
N SER A 89 -14.28 5.52 12.70
CA SER A 89 -14.46 5.05 11.31
C SER A 89 -14.13 6.15 10.28
N THR A 90 -14.63 7.37 10.51
CA THR A 90 -14.37 8.54 9.67
C THR A 90 -12.88 8.91 9.68
N SER A 91 -12.21 8.85 10.84
CA SER A 91 -10.79 9.15 10.93
C SER A 91 -9.92 8.21 10.08
N PHE A 92 -10.28 6.92 10.01
CA PHE A 92 -9.61 5.95 9.15
C PHE A 92 -9.90 6.19 7.67
N LYS A 93 -11.15 6.52 7.33
CA LYS A 93 -11.56 6.90 5.97
C LYS A 93 -10.79 8.12 5.46
N ASP A 94 -10.62 9.12 6.32
CA ASP A 94 -9.94 10.37 5.98
C ASP A 94 -8.40 10.25 6.01
N SER A 95 -7.85 9.12 6.46
CA SER A 95 -6.41 8.87 6.50
C SER A 95 -5.84 8.41 5.14
N HIS A 96 -6.08 9.18 4.09
CA HIS A 96 -5.65 8.87 2.71
C HIS A 96 -4.61 9.86 2.15
N VAL A 97 -4.07 9.54 0.98
CA VAL A 97 -2.93 10.24 0.34
C VAL A 97 -3.15 11.71 0.01
N LEU A 98 -4.39 12.19 -0.02
CA LEU A 98 -4.68 13.61 -0.27
C LEU A 98 -4.79 14.43 1.02
N ASN A 99 -4.99 13.78 2.17
CA ASN A 99 -5.09 14.45 3.46
C ASN A 99 -3.74 14.45 4.22
N LYS A 100 -2.85 13.50 3.91
CA LYS A 100 -1.50 13.41 4.47
C LYS A 100 -0.53 14.38 3.74
N PRO A 101 0.03 15.41 4.41
CA PRO A 101 0.86 16.43 3.73
C PRO A 101 2.06 15.87 2.95
N VAL A 102 2.77 14.89 3.52
CA VAL A 102 3.90 14.22 2.87
C VAL A 102 3.47 13.43 1.64
N CYS A 103 2.28 12.82 1.66
CA CYS A 103 1.75 12.09 0.51
C CYS A 103 1.33 13.04 -0.62
N ARG A 104 0.77 14.22 -0.30
CA ARG A 104 0.32 15.20 -1.32
C ARG A 104 1.42 15.62 -2.27
N SER A 105 2.65 15.78 -1.78
CA SER A 105 3.82 16.13 -2.59
C SER A 105 4.57 14.92 -3.20
N CYS A 106 4.19 13.69 -2.83
CA CYS A 106 4.87 12.48 -3.29
C CYS A 106 4.46 12.10 -4.73
N TRP A 107 5.42 11.63 -5.52
CA TRP A 107 5.19 11.12 -6.88
C TRP A 107 4.47 9.76 -6.90
N ALA A 108 4.64 8.96 -5.84
CA ALA A 108 4.10 7.60 -5.74
C ALA A 108 2.65 7.53 -5.24
N LYS A 109 2.02 8.67 -4.87
CA LYS A 109 0.74 8.70 -4.13
C LYS A 109 -0.40 7.92 -4.79
N TYR A 110 -0.46 7.90 -6.12
CA TYR A 110 -1.51 7.19 -6.86
C TYR A 110 -1.19 5.71 -7.12
N TYR A 111 -0.10 5.20 -6.55
CA TYR A 111 0.30 3.81 -6.63
C TYR A 111 0.35 3.16 -5.25
N CYS A 112 0.88 3.85 -4.23
CA CYS A 112 1.08 3.28 -2.89
C CYS A 112 -0.14 3.36 -1.95
N SER A 113 -1.14 4.19 -2.27
CA SER A 113 -2.38 4.35 -1.48
C SER A 113 -2.20 4.79 -0.01
N GLY A 114 -1.02 5.31 0.37
CA GLY A 114 -0.81 5.95 1.69
C GLY A 114 -0.27 5.05 2.80
N GLY A 115 0.04 3.79 2.48
CA GLY A 115 0.67 2.84 3.41
C GLY A 115 -0.28 2.24 4.45
N CYS A 116 0.28 1.52 5.41
CA CYS A 116 -0.48 0.86 6.49
C CYS A 116 -0.68 1.82 7.67
N GLU A 117 -1.94 2.05 8.04
CA GLU A 117 -2.27 2.97 9.14
C GLU A 117 -1.75 2.49 10.49
N LYS A 118 -1.76 1.17 10.75
CA LYS A 118 -1.17 0.61 11.97
C LYS A 118 0.30 0.94 12.09
N ASN A 119 1.08 0.73 11.03
CA ASN A 119 2.52 1.01 11.05
C ASN A 119 2.78 2.51 11.26
N ASN A 120 1.99 3.37 10.61
CA ASN A 120 2.09 4.81 10.79
C ASN A 120 1.85 5.18 12.26
N LEU A 121 0.76 4.69 12.87
CA LEU A 121 0.43 4.95 14.28
C LEU A 121 1.52 4.44 15.24
N GLN A 122 2.02 3.21 15.03
CA GLN A 122 3.06 2.62 15.88
C GLN A 122 4.39 3.37 15.83
N LYS A 123 4.77 3.90 14.67
CA LYS A 123 6.03 4.65 14.53
C LYS A 123 5.93 6.12 14.91
N ALA A 124 4.73 6.69 14.83
CA ALA A 124 4.54 8.12 14.94
C ALA A 124 4.07 8.60 16.32
N GLY A 125 3.47 7.74 17.14
CA GLY A 125 2.75 8.15 18.37
C GLY A 125 1.52 9.06 18.12
N THR A 126 1.39 9.63 16.92
CA THR A 126 0.28 10.44 16.40
C THR A 126 0.10 10.08 14.92
N GLY A 127 -1.10 9.79 14.43
CA GLY A 127 -1.37 9.30 13.05
C GLY A 127 -1.00 10.23 11.88
N LYS A 128 -0.15 11.25 12.10
CA LYS A 128 0.29 12.24 11.11
C LYS A 128 1.70 12.00 10.57
N VAL A 129 2.50 11.13 11.20
CA VAL A 129 3.84 10.78 10.68
C VAL A 129 3.76 9.42 10.00
N LEU A 130 4.36 9.34 8.81
CA LEU A 130 4.39 8.12 8.02
C LEU A 130 5.55 7.24 8.48
N ASP A 131 5.41 5.93 8.30
CA ASP A 131 6.55 5.03 8.34
C ASP A 131 7.49 5.31 7.15
N GLU A 132 8.54 6.11 7.38
CA GLU A 132 9.51 6.49 6.36
C GLU A 132 10.23 5.29 5.74
N MET A 133 10.54 4.26 6.53
CA MET A 133 11.19 3.06 6.04
C MET A 133 10.28 2.34 5.05
N ALA A 134 9.01 2.12 5.41
CA ALA A 134 8.03 1.51 4.53
C ALA A 134 7.81 2.35 3.26
N CYS A 135 7.72 3.67 3.42
CA CYS A 135 7.57 4.60 2.29
C CYS A 135 8.75 4.53 1.32
N ASN A 136 9.98 4.44 1.81
CA ASN A 136 11.17 4.34 0.97
C ASN A 136 11.27 2.99 0.26
N MET A 137 10.93 1.89 0.94
CA MET A 137 10.86 0.57 0.31
C MET A 137 9.79 0.52 -0.78
N GLU A 138 8.60 1.08 -0.53
CA GLU A 138 7.51 1.10 -1.50
C GLU A 138 7.85 1.95 -2.73
N LYS A 139 8.47 3.11 -2.54
CA LYS A 139 8.97 3.94 -3.65
C LYS A 139 9.97 3.18 -4.53
N LYS A 140 10.91 2.42 -3.93
CA LYS A 140 11.87 1.62 -4.68
C LYS A 140 11.19 0.46 -5.44
N ARG A 141 10.20 -0.22 -4.85
CA ARG A 141 9.42 -1.25 -5.57
C ARG A 141 8.73 -0.68 -6.81
N LEU A 142 8.13 0.51 -6.68
CA LEU A 142 7.49 1.20 -7.79
C LEU A 142 8.50 1.64 -8.86
N GLU A 143 9.65 2.17 -8.45
CA GLU A 143 10.76 2.52 -9.34
C GLU A 143 11.20 1.30 -10.17
N CYS A 144 11.48 0.16 -9.53
CA CYS A 144 11.82 -1.09 -10.23
C CYS A 144 10.69 -1.54 -11.16
N SER A 145 9.43 -1.47 -10.70
CA SER A 145 8.29 -1.86 -11.53
C SER A 145 8.15 -0.97 -12.77
N PHE A 146 8.38 0.35 -12.64
CA PHE A 146 8.32 1.28 -13.78
C PHE A 146 9.44 1.01 -14.77
N TYR A 147 10.65 0.75 -14.28
CA TYR A 147 11.77 0.32 -15.11
C TYR A 147 11.44 -0.93 -15.92
N LEU A 148 10.92 -1.98 -15.26
CA LEU A 148 10.53 -3.22 -15.93
C LEU A 148 9.45 -3.01 -17.00
N GLN A 149 8.47 -2.14 -16.76
CA GLN A 149 7.43 -1.81 -17.73
C GLN A 149 7.98 -1.01 -18.93
N ALA A 150 8.94 -0.11 -18.69
CA ALA A 150 9.60 0.65 -19.75
C ALA A 150 10.37 -0.28 -20.69
N VAL A 151 11.22 -1.16 -20.14
CA VAL A 151 12.00 -2.14 -20.92
C VAL A 151 11.09 -3.08 -21.74
N ARG A 152 9.97 -3.52 -21.16
CA ARG A 152 8.99 -4.35 -21.89
C ARG A 152 8.37 -3.61 -23.07
N THR A 153 7.98 -2.36 -22.88
CA THR A 153 7.35 -1.54 -23.93
C THR A 153 8.32 -1.25 -25.08
N GLU A 154 9.60 -1.04 -24.79
CA GLU A 154 10.65 -0.89 -25.81
C GLU A 154 10.78 -2.17 -26.64
N SER A 155 10.89 -3.34 -25.99
CA SER A 155 10.99 -4.62 -26.71
C SER A 155 9.77 -4.97 -27.57
N GLU A 156 8.56 -4.57 -27.15
CA GLU A 156 7.34 -4.72 -27.95
C GLU A 156 7.40 -3.82 -29.19
N THR A 157 7.93 -2.60 -29.08
CA THR A 157 7.99 -1.61 -30.16
C THR A 157 9.04 -1.97 -31.22
N GLU A 158 10.16 -2.59 -30.83
CA GLU A 158 11.20 -3.05 -31.76
C GLU A 158 10.83 -4.32 -32.53
N SER A 159 9.79 -5.04 -32.08
CA SER A 159 9.30 -6.28 -32.70
C SER A 159 8.20 -6.07 -33.76
N VAL A 160 7.82 -4.83 -34.04
CA VAL A 160 6.77 -4.43 -35.00
C VAL A 160 7.35 -3.78 -36.24
#